data_AF-A0A1D2JPR3-F1
#
_entry.id   AF-A0A1D2JPR3-F1
#
_cell.length_a   1.000
_cell.length_b   1.000
_cell.length_c   1.000
_cell.angle_alpha   90.00
_cell.angle_beta   90.00
_cell.angle_gamma   90.00
#
_symmetry.space_group_name_H-M   'P 1'
#
loop_
_entity.id
_entity.type
_entity.pdbx_description
1 polymer ?
#
loop_
_entity_poly.entity_id
_entity_poly.type
_entity_poly.pdbx_seq_one_letter_code
_entity_poly.pdbx_strand_id
1 'polypeptide(L)'
;MFYDLNVPYTPNDPEIANTLAFLSELGYATIALSQSISGKLPSDLSPPAPPPNLPKSLTLLSRITITVSDPSQNQRLTPLSQLYSLIALRPLNEKCLSLACNSLDCDIISLDLSSRLPFHFKFKTLSAAIVRGVRFEICYGPGVTGSGAEARRNLIGNAASLIRATRGRGIIISSEARRALGVRAPFDVVNLACVWGLTQERGKEALCDEARKVVALAGIKRRSWRGIVDVVYGGERQKEKERDGVKNKDKSKCKRDEGTKNTNGVKRKADTETDSNAELQAPLSKREMKRRAKRAKLQGSGVDTSTASPIAGGNKS
;
A
#
# COMPACT_ATOMS: atom_id res chain seq x y z
N MET A 1 6.58 8.62 11.90
CA MET A 1 5.51 9.14 11.02
C MET A 1 4.20 8.59 11.53
N PHE A 2 3.21 9.45 11.77
CA PHE A 2 1.88 9.04 12.26
C PHE A 2 0.89 8.98 11.09
N TYR A 3 0.00 7.99 11.16
CA TYR A 3 -1.02 7.72 10.16
C TYR A 3 -2.40 7.83 10.78
N ASP A 4 -3.35 8.41 10.05
CA ASP A 4 -4.78 8.25 10.32
C ASP A 4 -5.44 7.64 9.08
N LEU A 5 -5.79 6.36 9.14
CA LEU A 5 -6.25 5.63 7.96
C LEU A 5 -7.78 5.66 7.80
N ASN A 6 -8.51 6.45 8.60
CA ASN A 6 -9.97 6.53 8.48
C ASN A 6 -10.52 7.93 8.80
N VAL A 7 -10.42 8.85 7.85
CA VAL A 7 -11.15 10.12 7.91
C VAL A 7 -12.33 10.04 6.95
N PRO A 8 -13.58 9.99 7.43
CA PRO A 8 -14.76 9.94 6.56
C PRO A 8 -14.77 11.13 5.61
N TYR A 9 -14.98 10.85 4.33
CA TYR A 9 -14.97 11.89 3.30
C TYR A 9 -16.22 11.84 2.43
N THR A 10 -16.85 13.00 2.28
CA THR A 10 -17.92 13.26 1.34
C THR A 10 -17.55 14.47 0.50
N PRO A 11 -17.73 14.41 -0.84
CA PRO A 11 -17.53 15.59 -1.69
C PRO A 11 -18.36 16.77 -1.17
N ASN A 12 -17.77 17.97 -1.18
CA ASN A 12 -18.38 19.22 -0.71
C ASN A 12 -18.63 19.34 0.79
N ASP A 13 -18.03 18.48 1.62
CA ASP A 13 -18.05 18.67 3.07
C ASP A 13 -17.22 19.91 3.46
N PRO A 14 -17.82 20.96 4.06
CA PRO A 14 -17.08 22.15 4.47
C PRO A 14 -16.12 21.88 5.64
N GLU A 15 -16.35 20.84 6.44
CA GLU A 15 -15.56 20.56 7.64
C GLU A 15 -14.23 19.83 7.34
N ILE A 16 -14.11 19.22 6.15
CA ILE A 16 -12.95 18.39 5.80
C ILE A 16 -11.65 19.19 5.77
N ALA A 17 -11.68 20.42 5.24
CA ALA A 17 -10.49 21.26 5.13
C ALA A 17 -9.94 21.61 6.52
N ASN A 18 -10.82 21.97 7.46
CA ASN A 18 -10.45 22.28 8.84
C ASN A 18 -9.92 21.03 9.56
N THR A 19 -10.54 19.88 9.32
CA THR A 19 -10.12 18.61 9.92
C THR A 19 -8.74 18.19 9.42
N LEU A 20 -8.46 18.33 8.12
CA LEU A 20 -7.15 18.03 7.54
C LEU A 20 -6.06 19.01 8.00
N ALA A 21 -6.37 20.31 8.09
CA ALA A 21 -5.45 21.31 8.63
C ALA A 21 -5.07 20.97 10.08
N PHE A 22 -6.07 20.63 10.91
CA PHE A 22 -5.84 20.27 12.31
C PHE A 22 -5.05 18.96 12.45
N LEU A 23 -5.34 17.94 11.64
CA LEU A 23 -4.55 16.70 11.59
C LEU A 23 -3.08 16.97 11.23
N SER A 24 -2.82 17.88 10.29
CA SER A 24 -1.45 18.29 9.96
C SER A 24 -0.76 19.00 11.13
N GLU A 25 -1.47 19.87 11.84
CA GLU A 25 -0.93 20.60 13.00
C GLU A 25 -0.58 19.65 14.15
N LEU A 26 -1.41 18.62 14.38
CA LEU A 26 -1.15 17.57 15.37
C LEU A 26 0.02 16.64 15.01
N GLY A 27 0.57 16.74 13.79
CA GLY A 27 1.73 15.97 13.34
C GLY A 27 1.41 14.64 12.64
N TYR A 28 0.18 14.44 12.18
CA TYR A 28 -0.11 13.37 11.22
C TYR A 28 0.50 13.71 9.86
N ALA A 29 0.99 12.70 9.15
CA ALA A 29 1.69 12.90 7.89
C ALA A 29 1.07 12.14 6.72
N THR A 30 0.35 11.04 6.99
CA THR A 30 -0.44 10.33 5.97
C THR A 30 -1.85 10.12 6.49
N ILE A 31 -2.83 10.50 5.68
CA ILE A 31 -4.24 10.42 6.01
C ILE A 31 -4.98 9.68 4.90
N ALA A 32 -5.89 8.77 5.24
CA ALA A 32 -6.75 8.14 4.26
C ALA A 32 -8.19 8.67 4.35
N LEU A 33 -8.67 9.21 3.22
CA LEU A 33 -10.04 9.66 3.04
C LEU A 33 -10.92 8.46 2.73
N SER A 34 -11.87 8.18 3.62
CA SER A 34 -12.67 6.96 3.65
C SER A 34 -14.08 7.20 3.14
N GLN A 35 -14.47 6.47 2.10
CA GLN A 35 -15.84 6.40 1.60
C GLN A 35 -16.49 5.11 2.11
N SER A 36 -17.65 5.22 2.76
CA SER A 36 -18.39 4.06 3.27
C SER A 36 -19.52 3.67 2.31
N ILE A 37 -19.56 2.41 1.89
CA ILE A 37 -20.60 1.86 1.02
C ILE A 37 -21.28 0.68 1.71
N SER A 38 -22.61 0.66 1.65
CA SER A 38 -23.43 -0.44 2.15
C SER A 38 -24.33 -0.95 1.03
N GLY A 39 -24.44 -2.27 0.88
CA GLY A 39 -25.27 -2.90 -0.13
C GLY A 39 -24.59 -3.00 -1.50
N LYS A 40 -25.36 -2.76 -2.58
CA LYS A 40 -24.87 -2.91 -3.95
C LYS A 40 -23.84 -1.81 -4.27
N LEU A 41 -22.72 -2.22 -4.84
CA LEU A 41 -21.71 -1.29 -5.33
C LEU A 41 -22.28 -0.40 -6.45
N PRO A 42 -21.93 0.89 -6.47
CA PRO A 42 -22.31 1.79 -7.55
C PRO A 42 -21.68 1.35 -8.88
N SER A 43 -22.24 1.83 -9.99
CA SER A 43 -21.68 1.58 -11.33
C SER A 43 -20.32 2.25 -11.50
N ASP A 44 -20.19 3.47 -11.01
CA ASP A 44 -18.92 4.19 -10.91
C ASP A 44 -18.24 3.84 -9.58
N LEU A 45 -17.05 3.24 -9.69
CA LEU A 45 -16.22 2.82 -8.57
C LEU A 45 -15.03 3.76 -8.34
N SER A 46 -14.98 4.90 -9.03
CA SER A 46 -13.88 5.84 -8.90
C SER A 46 -13.91 6.54 -7.52
N PRO A 47 -12.74 6.76 -6.90
CA PRO A 47 -12.69 7.53 -5.66
C PRO A 47 -13.09 8.99 -5.94
N PRO A 48 -13.80 9.64 -5.01
CA PRO A 48 -14.11 11.06 -5.17
C PRO A 48 -12.83 11.90 -5.20
N ALA A 49 -12.87 13.01 -5.94
CA ALA A 49 -11.73 13.91 -6.08
C ALA A 49 -11.26 14.41 -4.70
N PRO A 50 -9.93 14.53 -4.47
CA PRO A 50 -9.40 15.03 -3.22
C PRO A 50 -9.81 16.50 -3.00
N PRO A 51 -9.93 16.95 -1.74
CA PRO A 51 -10.31 18.32 -1.45
C PRO A 51 -9.26 19.32 -1.98
N PRO A 52 -9.68 20.51 -2.45
CA PRO A 52 -8.76 21.55 -2.88
C PRO A 52 -7.97 22.12 -1.68
N ASN A 53 -6.77 22.66 -1.94
CA ASN A 53 -5.91 23.33 -0.95
C ASN A 53 -5.42 22.46 0.22
N LEU A 54 -4.76 21.35 -0.10
CA LEU A 54 -4.17 20.47 0.90
C LEU A 54 -2.89 21.05 1.55
N PRO A 55 -2.68 20.89 2.87
CA PRO A 55 -1.38 21.14 3.48
C PRO A 55 -0.27 20.32 2.81
N LYS A 56 0.84 20.98 2.42
CA LYS A 56 1.95 20.35 1.67
C LYS A 56 2.64 19.20 2.43
N SER A 57 2.51 19.19 3.75
CA SER A 57 3.03 18.16 4.67
C SER A 57 2.26 16.84 4.60
N LEU A 58 1.01 16.85 4.11
CA LEU A 58 0.11 15.71 4.17
C LEU A 58 0.12 14.90 2.88
N THR A 59 0.24 13.58 3.03
CA THR A 59 -0.04 12.62 1.96
C THR A 59 -1.45 12.09 2.11
N LEU A 60 -2.30 12.28 1.11
CA LEU A 60 -3.65 11.72 1.10
C LEU A 60 -3.70 10.38 0.36
N LEU A 61 -4.44 9.45 0.95
CA LEU A 61 -4.78 8.15 0.38
C LEU A 61 -6.30 8.05 0.17
N SER A 62 -6.72 7.38 -0.88
CA SER A 62 -8.13 7.01 -1.08
C SER A 62 -8.44 5.69 -0.40
N ARG A 63 -9.47 5.64 0.43
CA ARG A 63 -9.92 4.42 1.10
C ARG A 63 -11.40 4.18 0.81
N ILE A 64 -11.75 2.92 0.58
CA ILE A 64 -13.14 2.45 0.54
C ILE A 64 -13.40 1.51 1.71
N THR A 65 -14.51 1.69 2.41
CA THR A 65 -14.98 0.82 3.48
C THR A 65 -16.30 0.19 3.05
N ILE A 66 -16.33 -1.14 2.88
CA ILE A 66 -17.51 -1.87 2.40
C ILE A 66 -18.13 -2.64 3.56
N THR A 67 -19.41 -2.40 3.82
CA THR A 67 -20.18 -3.15 4.82
C THR A 67 -20.59 -4.51 4.25
N VAL A 68 -20.17 -5.59 4.91
CA VAL A 68 -20.44 -6.97 4.49
C VAL A 68 -21.47 -7.57 5.44
N SER A 69 -22.70 -7.69 4.96
CA SER A 69 -23.83 -8.25 5.71
C SER A 69 -24.12 -9.71 5.37
N ASP A 70 -23.84 -10.14 4.14
CA ASP A 70 -24.08 -11.51 3.67
C ASP A 70 -22.82 -12.09 2.99
N PRO A 71 -22.33 -13.27 3.42
CA PRO A 71 -21.18 -13.92 2.79
C PRO A 71 -21.40 -14.31 1.32
N SER A 72 -22.64 -14.41 0.86
CA SER A 72 -22.95 -14.74 -0.54
C SER A 72 -22.71 -13.57 -1.51
N GLN A 73 -22.64 -12.35 -1.00
CA GLN A 73 -22.47 -11.16 -1.83
C GLN A 73 -21.05 -11.07 -2.39
N ASN A 74 -20.94 -11.03 -3.72
CA ASN A 74 -19.67 -10.77 -4.38
C ASN A 74 -19.30 -9.28 -4.24
N GLN A 75 -18.29 -9.02 -3.42
CA GLN A 75 -17.84 -7.67 -3.11
C GLN A 75 -16.96 -7.03 -4.20
N ARG A 76 -16.69 -7.72 -5.32
CA ARG A 76 -15.90 -7.21 -6.47
C ARG A 76 -14.66 -6.40 -6.05
N LEU A 77 -13.85 -6.93 -5.14
CA LEU A 77 -12.71 -6.21 -4.53
C LEU A 77 -11.54 -6.01 -5.49
N THR A 78 -11.34 -6.90 -6.46
CA THR A 78 -10.19 -6.83 -7.39
C THR A 78 -10.20 -5.55 -8.23
N PRO A 79 -11.30 -5.15 -8.89
CA PRO A 79 -11.38 -3.84 -9.56
C PRO A 79 -11.10 -2.66 -8.62
N LEU A 80 -11.62 -2.71 -7.38
CA LEU A 80 -11.43 -1.64 -6.39
C LEU A 80 -9.96 -1.48 -5.98
N SER A 81 -9.19 -2.57 -5.98
CA SER A 81 -7.78 -2.53 -5.57
C SER A 81 -6.90 -1.67 -6.49
N GLN A 82 -7.33 -1.49 -7.74
CA GLN A 82 -6.68 -0.64 -8.73
C GLN A 82 -7.05 0.84 -8.60
N LEU A 83 -8.24 1.13 -8.07
CA LEU A 83 -8.78 2.48 -7.96
C LEU A 83 -8.51 3.13 -6.59
N TYR A 84 -8.58 2.34 -5.52
CA TYR A 84 -8.38 2.81 -4.16
C TYR A 84 -6.99 2.49 -3.63
N SER A 85 -6.49 3.38 -2.77
CA SER A 85 -5.22 3.19 -2.07
C SER A 85 -5.32 2.13 -0.96
N LEU A 86 -6.49 1.99 -0.34
CA LEU A 86 -6.78 1.03 0.73
C LEU A 86 -8.20 0.48 0.60
N ILE A 87 -8.36 -0.82 0.86
CA ILE A 87 -9.68 -1.46 0.95
C ILE A 87 -9.91 -1.94 2.39
N ALA A 88 -10.99 -1.46 2.99
CA ALA A 88 -11.47 -1.88 4.28
C ALA A 88 -12.81 -2.63 4.17
N LEU A 89 -13.00 -3.66 4.98
CA LEU A 89 -14.28 -4.37 5.12
C LEU A 89 -14.83 -4.18 6.53
N ARG A 90 -16.15 -3.98 6.61
CA ARG A 90 -16.91 -3.87 7.85
C ARG A 90 -17.89 -5.03 7.97
N PRO A 91 -17.47 -6.19 8.51
CA PRO A 91 -18.34 -7.35 8.65
C PRO A 91 -19.35 -7.17 9.78
N LEU A 92 -20.63 -7.52 9.54
CA LEU A 92 -21.70 -7.37 10.54
C LEU A 92 -22.03 -8.65 11.33
N ASN A 93 -21.56 -9.82 10.86
CA ASN A 93 -21.80 -11.10 11.53
C ASN A 93 -20.55 -11.99 11.52
N GLU A 94 -20.59 -13.06 12.32
CA GLU A 94 -19.46 -13.97 12.49
C GLU A 94 -19.02 -14.65 11.18
N LYS A 95 -19.98 -15.01 10.32
CA LYS A 95 -19.72 -15.64 9.03
C LYS A 95 -18.98 -14.68 8.10
N CYS A 96 -19.41 -13.43 8.02
CA CYS A 96 -18.76 -12.38 7.23
C CYS A 96 -17.37 -12.05 7.78
N LEU A 97 -17.20 -12.01 9.11
CA LEU A 97 -15.88 -11.81 9.71
C LEU A 97 -14.93 -12.97 9.36
N SER A 98 -15.40 -14.21 9.44
CA SER A 98 -14.62 -15.38 9.05
C SER A 98 -14.23 -15.33 7.57
N LEU A 99 -15.18 -14.96 6.69
CA LEU A 99 -14.94 -14.81 5.26
C LEU A 99 -13.89 -13.71 4.97
N ALA A 100 -14.00 -12.56 5.63
CA ALA A 100 -13.02 -11.47 5.53
C ALA A 100 -11.61 -11.91 5.97
N CYS A 101 -11.53 -12.64 7.09
CA CYS A 101 -10.27 -13.10 7.65
C CYS A 101 -9.57 -14.18 6.82
N ASN A 102 -10.32 -15.05 6.14
CA ASN A 102 -9.76 -16.21 5.45
C ASN A 102 -9.61 -16.02 3.93
N SER A 103 -10.58 -15.39 3.27
CA SER A 103 -10.68 -15.47 1.80
C SER A 103 -10.69 -14.13 1.09
N LEU A 104 -11.25 -13.05 1.68
CA LEU A 104 -11.38 -11.78 0.95
C LEU A 104 -10.08 -11.00 0.91
N ASP A 105 -9.79 -10.43 -0.26
CA ASP A 105 -8.62 -9.58 -0.50
C ASP A 105 -8.88 -8.14 -0.04
N CYS A 106 -8.84 -7.94 1.27
CA CYS A 106 -8.88 -6.62 1.90
C CYS A 106 -7.55 -6.32 2.60
N ASP A 107 -7.33 -5.05 2.93
CA ASP A 107 -6.15 -4.61 3.66
C ASP A 107 -6.46 -4.39 5.14
N ILE A 108 -7.68 -3.91 5.42
CA ILE A 108 -8.17 -3.55 6.75
C ILE A 108 -9.51 -4.22 7.03
N ILE A 109 -9.71 -4.74 8.24
CA ILE A 109 -11.02 -5.12 8.78
C ILE A 109 -11.41 -4.07 9.81
N SER A 110 -12.37 -3.21 9.45
CA SER A 110 -12.86 -2.10 10.26
C SER A 110 -14.16 -2.48 10.94
N LEU A 111 -14.10 -2.76 12.24
CA LEU A 111 -15.26 -3.17 13.03
C LEU A 111 -15.90 -1.96 13.70
N ASP A 112 -17.24 -1.90 13.70
CA ASP A 112 -17.93 -0.97 14.58
C ASP A 112 -17.92 -1.52 16.01
N LEU A 113 -16.94 -1.09 16.78
CA LEU A 113 -16.78 -1.50 18.18
C LEU A 113 -17.66 -0.68 19.13
N SER A 114 -18.33 0.37 18.65
CA SER A 114 -19.18 1.24 19.47
C SER A 114 -20.57 0.64 19.75
N SER A 115 -21.00 -0.32 18.93
CA SER A 115 -22.24 -1.07 19.13
C SER A 115 -21.98 -2.43 19.79
N ARG A 116 -23.03 -3.08 20.29
CA ARG A 116 -22.93 -4.45 20.82
C ARG A 116 -22.75 -5.42 19.66
N LEU A 117 -21.60 -6.08 19.59
CA LEU A 117 -21.32 -7.04 18.53
C LEU A 117 -22.14 -8.32 18.70
N PRO A 118 -22.70 -8.89 17.61
CA PRO A 118 -23.49 -10.12 17.66
C PRO A 118 -22.62 -11.40 17.69
N PHE A 119 -21.31 -11.28 17.86
CA PHE A 119 -20.35 -12.39 17.85
C PHE A 119 -19.16 -12.12 18.76
N HIS A 120 -18.39 -13.18 19.04
CA HIS A 120 -17.15 -13.10 19.80
C HIS A 120 -15.92 -13.27 18.92
N PHE A 121 -14.81 -12.67 19.33
CA PHE A 121 -13.54 -12.79 18.63
C PHE A 121 -12.84 -14.13 18.91
N LYS A 122 -12.52 -14.87 17.85
CA LYS A 122 -11.81 -16.15 17.91
C LYS A 122 -10.36 -15.98 17.44
N PHE A 123 -9.40 -16.34 18.30
CA PHE A 123 -7.97 -16.20 18.02
C PHE A 123 -7.56 -16.81 16.67
N LYS A 124 -8.00 -18.05 16.37
CA LYS A 124 -7.64 -18.74 15.13
C LYS A 124 -8.05 -17.94 13.88
N THR A 125 -9.27 -17.41 13.87
CA THR A 125 -9.81 -16.61 12.77
C THR A 125 -9.04 -15.30 12.60
N LEU A 126 -8.83 -14.57 13.70
CA LEU A 126 -8.12 -13.28 13.62
C LEU A 126 -6.64 -13.45 13.28
N SER A 127 -5.99 -14.47 13.84
CA SER A 127 -4.59 -14.76 13.56
C SER A 127 -4.36 -15.12 12.09
N ALA A 128 -5.31 -15.81 11.44
CA ALA A 128 -5.23 -16.09 10.00
C ALA A 128 -5.18 -14.80 9.16
N ALA A 129 -6.01 -13.81 9.50
CA ALA A 129 -6.01 -12.50 8.83
C ALA A 129 -4.68 -11.76 9.03
N ILE A 130 -4.14 -11.76 10.26
CA ILE A 130 -2.88 -11.08 10.60
C ILE A 130 -1.71 -11.66 9.81
N VAL A 131 -1.63 -13.00 9.70
CA VAL A 131 -0.60 -13.70 8.93
C VAL A 131 -0.67 -13.35 7.44
N ARG A 132 -1.86 -13.15 6.89
CA ARG A 132 -2.08 -12.68 5.51
C ARG A 132 -1.69 -11.21 5.28
N GLY A 133 -1.32 -10.48 6.34
CA GLY A 133 -0.99 -9.06 6.25
C GLY A 133 -2.19 -8.11 6.44
N VAL A 134 -3.37 -8.64 6.75
CA VAL A 134 -4.57 -7.83 7.06
C VAL A 134 -4.48 -7.29 8.48
N ARG A 135 -5.01 -6.09 8.73
CA ARG A 135 -5.05 -5.49 10.07
C ARG A 135 -6.46 -5.20 10.54
N PHE A 136 -6.66 -5.31 11.85
CA PHE A 136 -7.91 -4.94 12.50
C PHE A 136 -7.84 -3.48 12.92
N GLU A 137 -8.86 -2.72 12.56
CA GLU A 137 -8.95 -1.31 12.91
C GLU A 137 -9.86 -1.09 14.11
N ILE A 138 -9.37 -0.27 15.03
CA ILE A 138 -10.13 0.30 16.14
C ILE A 138 -10.34 1.79 15.82
N CYS A 139 -11.60 2.20 15.66
CA CYS A 139 -11.96 3.59 15.48
C CYS A 139 -12.27 4.23 16.83
N TYR A 140 -11.51 5.24 17.23
CA TYR A 140 -11.65 5.85 18.56
C TYR A 140 -12.71 6.96 18.62
N GLY A 141 -13.09 7.54 17.48
CA GLY A 141 -14.04 8.66 17.36
C GLY A 141 -15.29 8.50 18.22
N PRO A 142 -16.05 7.40 18.10
CA PRO A 142 -17.26 7.17 18.89
C PRO A 142 -17.06 7.21 20.41
N GLY A 143 -15.85 6.92 20.90
CA GLY A 143 -15.51 6.99 22.33
C GLY A 143 -15.26 8.40 22.85
N VAL A 144 -14.93 9.35 21.96
CA VAL A 144 -14.50 10.72 22.33
C VAL A 144 -15.46 11.82 21.85
N THR A 145 -16.30 11.56 20.85
CA THR A 145 -17.21 12.56 20.24
C THR A 145 -18.58 12.65 20.91
N GLY A 146 -18.75 12.12 22.13
CA GLY A 146 -20.01 12.23 22.86
C GLY A 146 -21.16 11.38 22.30
N SER A 147 -20.87 10.30 21.57
CA SER A 147 -21.86 9.36 21.00
C SER A 147 -22.66 8.55 22.05
N GLY A 148 -22.67 9.00 23.30
CA GLY A 148 -23.34 8.36 24.44
C GLY A 148 -22.40 7.51 25.31
N ALA A 149 -22.74 7.39 26.59
CA ALA A 149 -22.00 6.56 27.54
C ALA A 149 -22.00 5.07 27.13
N GLU A 150 -23.05 4.62 26.43
CA GLU A 150 -23.19 3.26 25.93
C GLU A 150 -22.19 2.93 24.83
N ALA A 151 -22.04 3.82 23.84
CA ALA A 151 -21.09 3.67 22.75
C ALA A 151 -19.65 3.56 23.28
N ARG A 152 -19.30 4.41 24.26
CA ARG A 152 -18.00 4.38 24.93
C ARG A 152 -17.77 3.08 25.70
N ARG A 153 -18.76 2.61 26.46
CA ARG A 153 -18.69 1.34 27.22
C ARG A 153 -18.49 0.15 26.29
N ASN A 154 -19.26 0.09 25.21
CA ASN A 154 -19.14 -0.96 24.20
C ASN A 154 -17.78 -0.91 23.51
N LEU A 155 -17.30 0.27 23.12
CA LEU A 155 -15.99 0.46 22.51
C LEU A 155 -14.88 -0.09 23.39
N ILE A 156 -14.87 0.27 24.68
CA ILE A 156 -13.85 -0.23 25.63
C ILE A 156 -13.92 -1.76 25.75
N GLY A 157 -15.10 -2.33 25.95
CA GLY A 157 -15.27 -3.78 26.11
C GLY A 157 -14.90 -4.57 24.86
N ASN A 158 -15.36 -4.11 23.70
CA ASN A 158 -15.10 -4.76 22.41
C ASN A 158 -13.64 -4.61 21.98
N ALA A 159 -13.03 -3.43 22.17
CA ALA A 159 -11.61 -3.21 21.90
C ALA A 159 -10.73 -4.11 22.78
N ALA A 160 -10.99 -4.19 24.08
CA ALA A 160 -10.27 -5.08 24.99
C ALA A 160 -10.42 -6.56 24.60
N SER A 161 -11.62 -6.96 24.16
CA SER A 161 -11.88 -8.31 23.65
C SER A 161 -11.08 -8.60 22.37
N LEU A 162 -11.05 -7.65 21.42
CA LEU A 162 -10.27 -7.75 20.19
C LEU A 162 -8.78 -7.85 20.48
N ILE A 163 -8.24 -6.96 21.33
CA ILE A 163 -6.82 -6.94 21.73
C ILE A 163 -6.42 -8.27 22.36
N ARG A 164 -7.25 -8.81 23.26
CA ARG A 164 -7.01 -10.12 23.86
C ARG A 164 -7.01 -11.23 22.81
N ALA A 165 -7.98 -11.23 21.90
CA ALA A 165 -8.11 -12.23 20.86
C ALA A 165 -7.02 -12.16 19.78
N THR A 166 -6.39 -11.01 19.54
CA THR A 166 -5.24 -10.87 18.62
C THR A 166 -3.89 -10.98 19.33
N ARG A 167 -3.89 -11.02 20.67
CA ARG A 167 -2.71 -10.89 21.54
C ARG A 167 -1.95 -9.58 21.29
N GLY A 168 -2.69 -8.49 21.06
CA GLY A 168 -2.15 -7.16 20.83
C GLY A 168 -1.40 -6.98 19.50
N ARG A 169 -1.57 -7.90 18.54
CA ARG A 169 -0.90 -7.85 17.24
C ARG A 169 -1.86 -7.47 16.14
N GLY A 170 -1.31 -6.83 15.10
CA GLY A 170 -2.03 -6.56 13.86
C GLY A 170 -3.21 -5.59 14.03
N ILE A 171 -3.07 -4.64 14.94
CA ILE A 171 -4.07 -3.60 15.24
C ILE A 171 -3.60 -2.28 14.65
N ILE A 172 -4.52 -1.53 14.05
CA ILE A 172 -4.36 -0.13 13.71
C ILE A 172 -5.42 0.69 14.43
N ILE A 173 -5.12 1.95 14.72
CA ILE A 173 -6.05 2.87 15.36
C ILE A 173 -6.25 4.06 14.44
N SER A 174 -7.51 4.40 14.17
CA SER A 174 -7.89 5.51 13.30
C SER A 174 -8.98 6.36 13.98
N SER A 175 -9.18 7.58 13.49
CA SER A 175 -10.14 8.49 14.13
C SER A 175 -11.60 8.16 13.82
N GLU A 176 -11.94 7.87 12.57
CA GLU A 176 -13.32 7.90 12.05
C GLU A 176 -14.04 9.23 12.42
N ALA A 177 -13.28 10.31 12.59
CA ALA A 177 -13.79 11.60 13.02
C ALA A 177 -14.26 12.41 11.81
N ARG A 178 -15.52 12.86 11.84
CA ARG A 178 -16.09 13.74 10.81
C ARG A 178 -15.71 15.21 10.98
N ARG A 179 -15.28 15.59 12.19
CA ARG A 179 -14.99 16.97 12.59
C ARG A 179 -13.63 17.06 13.25
N ALA A 180 -12.98 18.22 13.14
CA ALA A 180 -11.70 18.50 13.81
C ALA A 180 -11.74 18.22 15.32
N LEU A 181 -12.85 18.55 16.00
CA LEU A 181 -13.03 18.31 17.44
C LEU A 181 -13.01 16.82 17.84
N GLY A 182 -13.25 15.90 16.89
CA GLY A 182 -13.18 14.46 17.12
C GLY A 182 -11.78 13.86 16.98
N VAL A 183 -10.82 14.64 16.49
CA VAL A 183 -9.43 14.19 16.29
C VAL A 183 -8.63 14.37 17.58
N ARG A 184 -7.61 13.52 17.80
CA ARG A 184 -6.71 13.57 18.97
C ARG A 184 -5.26 13.49 18.51
N ALA A 185 -4.36 14.09 19.30
CA ALA A 185 -2.93 14.02 19.06
C ALA A 185 -2.46 12.55 19.13
N PRO A 186 -1.43 12.15 18.35
CA PRO A 186 -1.00 10.75 18.29
C PRO A 186 -0.69 10.14 19.66
N PHE A 187 -0.03 10.89 20.55
CA PHE A 187 0.30 10.40 21.90
C PHE A 187 -0.93 10.27 22.83
N ASP A 188 -1.96 11.09 22.64
CA ASP A 188 -3.24 10.91 23.35
C ASP A 188 -3.94 9.63 22.90
N VAL A 189 -3.86 9.31 21.61
CA VAL A 189 -4.39 8.06 21.08
C VAL A 189 -3.60 6.86 21.62
N VAL A 190 -2.28 6.98 21.80
CA VAL A 190 -1.46 5.94 22.47
C VAL A 190 -1.89 5.75 23.93
N ASN A 191 -2.15 6.83 24.65
CA ASN A 191 -2.66 6.76 26.02
C ASN A 191 -4.05 6.11 26.06
N LEU A 192 -4.94 6.44 25.13
CA LEU A 192 -6.25 5.81 25.00
C LEU A 192 -6.15 4.32 24.68
N ALA A 193 -5.20 3.93 23.82
CA ALA A 193 -4.92 2.52 23.53
C ALA A 193 -4.53 1.72 24.78
N CYS A 194 -3.83 2.35 25.72
CA CYS A 194 -3.49 1.73 27.01
C CYS A 194 -4.72 1.44 27.86
N VAL A 195 -5.75 2.30 27.81
CA VAL A 195 -7.04 2.06 28.50
C VAL A 195 -7.73 0.80 27.98
N TRP A 196 -7.53 0.44 26.72
CA TRP A 196 -8.08 -0.79 26.14
C TRP A 196 -7.23 -2.04 26.38
N GLY A 197 -6.06 -1.90 26.99
CA GLY A 197 -5.16 -3.00 27.34
C GLY A 197 -4.02 -3.26 26.35
N LEU A 198 -3.70 -2.30 25.45
CA LEU A 198 -2.42 -2.31 24.76
C LEU A 198 -1.30 -1.74 25.65
N THR A 199 -0.05 -2.12 25.41
CA THR A 199 1.09 -1.42 26.00
C THR A 199 1.37 -0.13 25.21
N GLN A 200 2.11 0.82 25.79
CA GLN A 200 2.45 2.07 25.11
C GLN A 200 3.18 1.83 23.78
N GLU A 201 4.07 0.83 23.75
CA GLU A 201 4.82 0.45 22.56
C GLU A 201 3.86 -0.05 21.47
N ARG A 202 2.93 -0.95 21.82
CA ARG A 202 1.93 -1.47 20.88
C ARG A 202 0.94 -0.40 20.42
N GLY A 203 0.56 0.52 21.30
CA GLY A 203 -0.26 1.68 20.95
C GLY A 203 0.45 2.56 19.91
N LYS A 204 1.74 2.85 20.11
CA LYS A 204 2.54 3.61 19.15
C LYS A 204 2.73 2.86 17.82
N GLU A 205 3.01 1.57 17.88
CA GLU A 205 3.12 0.71 16.70
C GLU A 205 1.81 0.69 15.88
N ALA A 206 0.65 0.71 16.53
CA ALA A 206 -0.65 0.72 15.86
C ALA A 206 -0.87 1.98 14.99
N LEU A 207 -0.36 3.14 15.42
CA LEU A 207 -0.44 4.40 14.66
C LEU A 207 0.70 4.60 13.67
N CYS A 208 1.84 3.92 13.85
CA CYS A 208 3.04 4.12 13.05
C CYS A 208 3.33 2.91 12.15
N ASP A 209 3.76 1.82 12.77
CA ASP A 209 4.42 0.72 12.07
C ASP A 209 3.43 -0.21 11.40
N GLU A 210 2.35 -0.57 12.10
CA GLU A 210 1.29 -1.41 11.52
C GLU A 210 0.52 -0.65 10.43
N ALA A 211 0.21 0.63 10.65
CA ALA A 211 -0.40 1.47 9.63
C ALA A 211 0.49 1.60 8.37
N ARG A 212 1.79 1.84 8.55
CA ARG A 212 2.76 1.87 7.45
C ARG A 212 2.87 0.54 6.72
N LYS A 213 2.89 -0.59 7.43
CA LYS A 213 2.91 -1.94 6.82
C LYS A 213 1.70 -2.15 5.91
N VAL A 214 0.51 -1.74 6.36
CA VAL A 214 -0.74 -1.82 5.56
C VAL A 214 -0.65 -0.98 4.30
N VAL A 215 -0.27 0.29 4.43
CA VAL A 215 -0.14 1.22 3.30
C VAL A 215 0.88 0.72 2.28
N ALA A 216 2.04 0.24 2.74
CA ALA A 216 3.08 -0.29 1.88
C ALA A 216 2.62 -1.57 1.16
N LEU A 217 2.00 -2.51 1.87
CA LEU A 217 1.50 -3.76 1.30
C LEU A 217 0.41 -3.48 0.25
N ALA A 218 -0.55 -2.61 0.54
CA ALA A 218 -1.58 -2.21 -0.41
C ALA A 218 -0.99 -1.52 -1.65
N GLY A 219 0.01 -0.65 -1.45
CA GLY A 219 0.75 -0.02 -2.55
C GLY A 219 1.45 -1.02 -3.47
N ILE A 220 2.10 -2.03 -2.89
CA ILE A 220 2.76 -3.11 -3.64
C ILE A 220 1.72 -3.94 -4.39
N LYS A 221 0.60 -4.33 -3.78
CA LYS A 221 -0.47 -5.10 -4.46
C LYS A 221 -1.00 -4.38 -5.71
N ARG A 222 -1.05 -3.05 -5.69
CA ARG A 222 -1.56 -2.24 -6.80
C ARG A 222 -0.53 -2.00 -7.90
N ARG A 223 0.71 -1.70 -7.50
CA ARG A 223 1.78 -1.25 -8.43
C ARG A 223 2.73 -2.36 -8.86
N SER A 224 2.63 -3.54 -8.26
CA SER A 224 3.47 -4.69 -8.60
C SER A 224 2.65 -5.82 -9.20
N TRP A 225 3.29 -6.58 -10.07
CA TRP A 225 2.79 -7.86 -10.52
C TRP A 225 3.53 -8.96 -9.78
N ARG A 226 2.83 -9.70 -8.89
CA ARG A 226 3.42 -10.80 -8.10
C ARG A 226 4.72 -10.41 -7.37
N GLY A 227 4.82 -9.16 -6.89
CA GLY A 227 5.99 -8.63 -6.19
C GLY A 227 7.07 -8.00 -7.08
N ILE A 228 6.90 -8.02 -8.40
CA ILE A 228 7.78 -7.35 -9.36
C ILE A 228 7.24 -5.93 -9.60
N VAL A 229 8.06 -4.91 -9.32
CA VAL A 229 7.73 -3.50 -9.56
C VAL A 229 8.50 -3.03 -10.80
N ASP A 230 7.76 -2.60 -11.82
CA ASP A 230 8.35 -1.94 -12.97
C ASP A 230 8.56 -0.45 -12.64
N VAL A 231 9.82 0.00 -12.64
CA VAL A 231 10.19 1.39 -12.34
C VAL A 231 10.58 2.06 -13.65
N VAL A 232 9.61 2.75 -14.25
CA VAL A 232 9.86 3.56 -15.45
C VAL A 232 10.55 4.86 -15.02
N TYR A 233 11.83 4.99 -15.41
CA TYR A 233 12.60 6.21 -15.16
C TYR A 233 12.06 7.38 -16.00
N GLY A 234 11.43 8.35 -15.35
CA GLY A 234 10.77 9.49 -15.99
C GLY A 234 11.70 10.61 -16.52
N GLY A 235 13.01 10.37 -16.58
CA GLY A 235 14.01 11.37 -16.96
C GLY A 235 14.40 12.33 -15.83
N GLU A 236 15.51 13.04 -16.02
CA GLU A 236 15.93 14.10 -15.10
C GLU A 236 15.09 15.36 -15.31
N ARG A 237 14.54 15.91 -14.22
CA ARG A 237 13.89 17.22 -14.24
C ARG A 237 14.97 18.27 -14.47
N GLN A 238 15.01 18.87 -15.67
CA GLN A 238 15.93 19.97 -15.95
C GLN A 238 15.69 21.07 -14.92
N LYS A 239 16.74 21.41 -14.14
CA LYS A 239 16.69 22.57 -13.26
C LYS A 239 16.47 23.79 -14.15
N GLU A 240 15.35 24.48 -13.96
CA GLU A 240 15.13 25.79 -14.55
C GLU A 240 16.32 26.67 -14.15
N LYS A 241 17.12 27.06 -15.15
CA LYS A 241 18.13 28.10 -14.94
C LYS A 241 17.36 29.36 -14.58
N GLU A 242 17.53 29.83 -13.35
CA GLU A 242 17.14 31.18 -12.95
C GLU A 242 17.70 32.15 -13.99
N ARG A 243 16.79 32.74 -14.78
CA ARG A 243 17.14 33.83 -15.67
C ARG A 243 17.13 35.10 -14.83
N ASP A 244 18.31 35.48 -14.35
CA ASP A 244 18.56 36.83 -13.88
C ASP A 244 18.13 37.83 -14.95
N GLY A 245 17.37 38.83 -14.51
CA GLY A 245 16.57 39.68 -15.38
C GLY A 245 17.37 40.72 -16.17
N VAL A 246 16.81 41.13 -17.31
CA VAL A 246 16.96 42.48 -17.85
C VAL A 246 15.61 42.93 -18.42
N LYS A 247 15.14 44.09 -17.95
CA LYS A 247 13.95 44.80 -18.45
C LYS A 247 14.30 45.66 -19.67
N ASN A 248 13.33 45.71 -20.58
CA ASN A 248 12.77 46.86 -21.32
C ASN A 248 13.10 47.14 -22.80
N LYS A 249 11.98 47.34 -23.53
CA LYS A 249 11.69 48.13 -24.75
C LYS A 249 12.23 47.57 -26.08
N ASP A 250 11.53 47.59 -27.22
CA ASP A 250 10.34 48.33 -27.67
C ASP A 250 9.67 47.63 -28.90
N LYS A 251 8.44 48.04 -29.19
CA LYS A 251 7.58 47.90 -30.40
C LYS A 251 8.08 47.17 -31.68
N SER A 252 7.21 46.37 -32.30
CA SER A 252 6.38 46.75 -33.48
C SER A 252 5.88 45.55 -34.33
N LYS A 253 4.77 45.79 -35.05
CA LYS A 253 3.89 44.92 -35.85
C LYS A 253 4.56 44.19 -37.04
N CYS A 254 4.01 43.01 -37.42
CA CYS A 254 3.32 42.70 -38.70
C CYS A 254 3.12 41.17 -38.83
N LYS A 255 1.87 40.68 -38.87
CA LYS A 255 1.03 40.32 -40.05
C LYS A 255 1.31 38.92 -40.64
N ARG A 256 0.18 38.26 -40.90
CA ARG A 256 -0.10 36.95 -41.53
C ARG A 256 0.63 36.75 -42.87
N ASP A 257 0.97 35.50 -43.21
CA ASP A 257 0.21 34.77 -44.24
C ASP A 257 0.47 33.27 -44.27
N GLU A 258 -0.57 32.57 -44.73
CA GLU A 258 -0.67 31.14 -45.02
C GLU A 258 0.20 30.73 -46.22
N GLY A 259 0.46 29.42 -46.39
CA GLY A 259 0.98 28.92 -47.67
C GLY A 259 1.50 27.49 -47.74
N THR A 260 0.58 26.52 -47.66
CA THR A 260 0.48 25.38 -48.61
C THR A 260 1.49 24.21 -48.62
N LYS A 261 0.94 23.04 -48.24
CA LYS A 261 1.04 21.66 -48.78
C LYS A 261 2.05 21.36 -49.92
N ASN A 262 2.79 20.25 -49.76
CA ASN A 262 2.63 19.00 -50.55
C ASN A 262 3.63 17.92 -50.06
N THR A 263 3.16 16.78 -49.53
CA THR A 263 3.03 15.47 -50.20
C THR A 263 4.31 14.92 -50.84
N ASN A 264 4.86 13.82 -50.29
CA ASN A 264 4.90 12.53 -50.99
C ASN A 264 5.43 11.42 -50.07
N GLY A 265 4.65 10.34 -49.96
CA GLY A 265 5.04 9.12 -49.28
C GLY A 265 5.81 8.16 -50.20
N VAL A 266 6.55 7.25 -49.58
CA VAL A 266 6.98 5.99 -50.19
C VAL A 266 6.77 4.84 -49.19
N LYS A 267 6.17 3.77 -49.71
CA LYS A 267 5.69 2.55 -49.03
C LYS A 267 6.82 1.57 -48.68
N ARG A 268 6.62 0.90 -47.54
CA ARG A 268 6.77 -0.53 -47.18
C ARG A 268 7.84 -1.39 -47.88
N LYS A 269 8.55 -2.19 -47.05
CA LYS A 269 8.64 -3.64 -47.23
C LYS A 269 8.65 -4.35 -45.87
N ALA A 270 7.81 -5.39 -45.79
CA ALA A 270 7.80 -6.42 -44.77
C ALA A 270 8.44 -7.67 -45.37
N ASP A 271 9.09 -8.48 -44.54
CA ASP A 271 9.39 -9.91 -44.68
C ASP A 271 10.03 -10.33 -43.33
N THR A 272 9.99 -11.53 -42.76
CA THR A 272 9.13 -12.73 -42.75
C THR A 272 9.69 -13.54 -41.56
N GLU A 273 8.81 -14.24 -40.83
CA GLU A 273 9.16 -15.07 -39.67
C GLU A 273 10.10 -16.23 -40.04
N THR A 274 11.05 -16.57 -39.16
CA THR A 274 11.64 -17.92 -39.06
C THR A 274 12.08 -18.18 -37.61
N ASP A 275 11.50 -19.21 -37.01
CA ASP A 275 11.91 -19.82 -35.75
C ASP A 275 13.36 -20.33 -35.82
N SER A 276 14.18 -19.98 -34.82
CA SER A 276 15.16 -20.92 -34.27
C SER A 276 15.62 -20.50 -32.88
N ASN A 277 15.41 -21.45 -31.97
CA ASN A 277 15.72 -21.44 -30.55
C ASN A 277 17.25 -21.40 -30.36
N ALA A 278 17.80 -20.33 -29.77
CA ALA A 278 19.19 -20.29 -29.33
C ALA A 278 19.33 -19.46 -28.04
N GLU A 279 19.73 -20.15 -26.97
CA GLU A 279 20.00 -19.62 -25.64
C GLU A 279 21.03 -18.48 -25.67
N LEU A 280 20.67 -17.31 -25.13
CA LEU A 280 21.60 -16.22 -24.89
C LEU A 280 22.34 -16.45 -23.55
N GLN A 281 23.52 -17.09 -23.62
CA GLN A 281 24.44 -17.20 -22.49
C GLN A 281 25.07 -15.83 -22.16
N ALA A 282 25.08 -15.49 -20.86
CA ALA A 282 25.69 -14.28 -20.35
C ALA A 282 27.22 -14.25 -20.55
N PRO A 283 27.84 -13.08 -20.82
CA PRO A 283 29.27 -12.98 -21.08
C PRO A 283 30.12 -13.29 -19.83
N LEU A 284 31.08 -14.20 -19.98
CA LEU A 284 31.97 -14.65 -18.91
C LEU A 284 32.89 -13.52 -18.40
N SER A 285 33.10 -13.48 -17.08
CA SER A 285 33.93 -12.48 -16.41
C SER A 285 35.41 -12.57 -16.85
N LYS A 286 36.09 -11.41 -16.92
CA LYS A 286 37.53 -11.28 -17.28
C LYS A 286 38.44 -12.21 -16.46
N ARG A 287 38.04 -12.54 -15.22
CA ARG A 287 38.80 -13.45 -14.34
C ARG A 287 38.72 -14.91 -14.79
N GLU A 288 37.60 -15.31 -15.37
CA GLU A 288 37.33 -16.68 -15.80
C GLU A 288 38.00 -16.99 -17.15
N MET A 289 38.02 -16.01 -18.06
CA MET A 289 38.82 -16.06 -19.28
C MET A 289 40.31 -16.24 -18.99
N LYS A 290 40.86 -15.53 -18.00
CA LYS A 290 42.28 -15.65 -17.62
C LYS A 290 42.61 -17.02 -17.03
N ARG A 291 41.68 -17.62 -16.28
CA ARG A 291 41.84 -18.99 -15.73
C ARG A 291 41.82 -20.04 -16.84
N ARG A 292 40.91 -19.92 -17.82
CA ARG A 292 40.85 -20.80 -18.98
C ARG A 292 42.11 -20.68 -19.86
N ALA A 293 42.59 -19.46 -20.12
CA ALA A 293 43.80 -19.24 -20.89
C ALA A 293 45.06 -19.83 -20.22
N LYS A 294 45.17 -19.76 -18.89
CA LYS A 294 46.28 -20.39 -18.15
C LYS A 294 46.21 -21.93 -18.21
N ARG A 295 45.02 -22.51 -18.11
CA ARG A 295 44.81 -23.96 -18.22
C ARG A 295 45.11 -24.48 -19.64
N ALA A 296 44.75 -23.73 -20.67
CA ALA A 296 45.09 -24.05 -22.06
C ALA A 296 46.61 -24.00 -22.31
N LYS A 297 47.32 -23.03 -21.72
CA LYS A 297 48.79 -22.96 -21.81
C LYS A 297 49.49 -24.14 -21.12
N LEU A 298 48.97 -24.61 -19.99
CA LEU A 298 49.53 -25.77 -19.27
C LEU A 298 49.30 -27.11 -20.00
N GLN A 299 48.28 -27.19 -20.86
CA GLN A 299 48.04 -28.37 -21.70
C GLN A 299 48.88 -28.36 -22.99
N GLY A 300 49.47 -27.22 -23.37
CA GLY A 300 50.33 -27.08 -24.55
C GLY A 300 51.80 -27.41 -24.32
N SER A 301 52.23 -27.59 -23.06
CA SER A 301 53.58 -28.04 -22.69
C SER A 301 53.53 -29.48 -22.20
N GLY A 302 53.44 -30.43 -23.13
CA GLY A 302 53.50 -31.86 -22.82
C GLY A 302 54.90 -32.24 -22.35
N VAL A 303 54.99 -32.70 -21.10
CA VAL A 303 56.01 -33.65 -20.66
C VAL A 303 55.27 -34.88 -20.17
N ASP A 304 55.35 -35.93 -20.96
CA ASP A 304 54.95 -37.28 -20.62
C ASP A 304 55.91 -37.87 -19.58
N THR A 305 55.35 -38.39 -18.50
CA THR A 305 55.93 -39.56 -17.81
C THR A 305 54.79 -40.50 -17.46
N SER A 306 54.62 -41.50 -18.30
CA SER A 306 53.94 -42.75 -17.98
C SER A 306 54.84 -43.60 -17.09
N THR A 307 54.28 -44.21 -16.04
CA THR A 307 54.43 -45.65 -15.69
C THR A 307 53.80 -45.97 -14.32
N ALA A 308 53.26 -47.19 -14.24
CA ALA A 308 52.86 -47.98 -13.08
C ALA A 308 51.45 -47.76 -12.46
N SER A 309 50.51 -48.61 -12.88
CA SER A 309 49.44 -49.19 -12.02
C SER A 309 50.01 -50.44 -11.30
N PRO A 310 49.22 -51.21 -10.50
CA PRO A 310 48.35 -50.89 -9.37
C PRO A 310 48.72 -51.75 -8.12
N ILE A 311 48.27 -51.41 -6.90
CA ILE A 311 48.21 -52.38 -5.78
C ILE A 311 46.88 -52.26 -5.04
N ALA A 312 46.16 -53.38 -5.01
CA ALA A 312 45.01 -53.67 -4.17
C ALA A 312 45.46 -54.09 -2.76
N GLY A 313 44.62 -53.88 -1.74
CA GLY A 313 44.83 -54.50 -0.44
C GLY A 313 43.98 -53.89 0.65
N GLY A 314 43.03 -54.68 1.18
CA GLY A 314 42.09 -54.25 2.20
C GLY A 314 42.62 -54.21 3.64
N ASN A 315 41.68 -53.84 4.50
CA ASN A 315 41.47 -54.26 5.89
C ASN A 315 42.14 -53.54 7.07
N LYS A 316 41.22 -53.16 7.99
CA LYS A 316 41.25 -53.21 9.46
C LYS A 316 42.25 -52.33 10.22
N SER A 317 41.68 -51.39 10.97
CA SER A 317 41.39 -51.57 12.41
C SER A 317 40.36 -50.54 12.86
#